data_AF-A0A662RZ32-F1
#
_entry.id   AF-A0A662RZ32-F1
#
_cell.length_a   1.000
_cell.length_b   1.000
_cell.length_c   1.000
_cell.angle_alpha   90.00
_cell.angle_beta   90.00
_cell.angle_gamma   90.00
#
_symmetry.space_group_name_H-M   'P 1'
#
loop_
_entity.id
_entity.type
_entity.pdbx_description
1 polymer ?
#
loop_
_entity_poly.entity_id
_entity_poly.type
_entity_poly.pdbx_seq_one_letter_code
_entity_poly.pdbx_strand_id
1 'polypeptide(L)'
;MGKRILVQRKGRGGIQFRSRAHLKIGPARYPQVGLKEKVKGRIVEFLHEPARWTPLARVVLETGEEIIYIPPEGAYVGQEIEIGPGAEPVTGNVLPLADIPDGTLVCNVEIRPGDGGKIARRSGTYALVFSHDGDRVILRLPSGKDKIVTAKARATIGVVAGGGRT
;
A
#
# COMPACT_ATOMS: atom_id res chain seq x y z
N MET A 1 -8.09 36.43 -29.69
CA MET A 1 -7.60 35.82 -28.42
C MET A 1 -7.64 34.29 -28.53
N GLY A 2 -6.67 33.60 -27.94
CA GLY A 2 -6.63 32.13 -27.94
C GLY A 2 -7.67 31.47 -27.02
N LYS A 3 -8.10 30.24 -27.36
CA LYS A 3 -8.94 29.41 -26.47
C LYS A 3 -8.06 28.77 -25.38
N ARG A 4 -8.68 28.41 -24.25
CA ARG A 4 -8.00 27.68 -23.16
C ARG A 4 -7.50 26.32 -23.61
N ILE A 5 -6.27 25.97 -23.19
CA ILE A 5 -5.65 24.66 -23.43
C ILE A 5 -6.32 23.57 -22.60
N LEU A 6 -6.12 22.31 -22.97
CA LEU A 6 -6.81 21.16 -22.38
C LEU A 6 -6.52 21.00 -20.87
N VAL A 7 -5.27 21.24 -20.43
CA VAL A 7 -4.89 21.15 -19.01
C VAL A 7 -5.67 22.15 -18.14
N GLN A 8 -5.88 23.38 -18.65
CA GLN A 8 -6.69 24.39 -17.95
C GLN A 8 -8.17 23.99 -17.86
N ARG A 9 -8.69 23.26 -18.86
CA ARG A 9 -10.07 22.72 -18.82
C ARG A 9 -10.17 21.55 -17.84
N LYS A 10 -9.16 20.68 -17.81
CA LYS A 10 -9.07 19.53 -16.89
C LYS A 10 -9.11 19.97 -15.42
N GLY A 11 -8.38 21.04 -15.08
CA GLY A 11 -8.33 21.59 -13.71
C GLY A 11 -9.69 22.08 -13.18
N ARG A 12 -10.65 22.41 -14.06
CA ARG A 12 -12.01 22.78 -13.66
C ARG A 12 -12.88 21.59 -13.23
N GLY A 13 -12.44 20.35 -13.48
CA GLY A 13 -13.18 19.16 -13.08
C GLY A 13 -14.54 19.00 -13.78
N GLY A 14 -14.64 19.33 -15.07
CA GLY A 14 -15.81 19.00 -15.88
C GLY A 14 -16.05 17.48 -15.94
N ILE A 15 -17.29 17.03 -16.19
CA ILE A 15 -17.66 15.60 -16.20
C ILE A 15 -16.78 14.75 -17.13
N GLN A 16 -16.29 15.33 -18.22
CA GLN A 16 -15.40 14.72 -19.21
C GLN A 16 -14.04 14.34 -18.63
N PHE A 17 -13.62 14.99 -17.54
CA PHE A 17 -12.31 14.82 -16.91
C PHE A 17 -12.37 14.18 -15.52
N ARG A 18 -13.58 13.94 -14.98
CA ARG A 18 -13.75 13.28 -13.67
C ARG A 18 -13.56 11.77 -13.80
N SER A 19 -12.94 11.18 -12.79
CA SER A 19 -12.93 9.73 -12.64
C SER A 19 -14.32 9.23 -12.20
N ARG A 20 -14.68 8.01 -12.62
CA ARG A 20 -15.92 7.35 -12.22
C ARG A 20 -15.78 6.78 -10.79
N ALA A 21 -15.81 7.66 -9.80
CA ALA A 21 -15.57 7.30 -8.40
C ALA A 21 -16.62 6.33 -7.82
N HIS A 22 -17.85 6.34 -8.32
CA HIS A 22 -18.93 5.43 -7.88
C HIS A 22 -18.69 3.95 -8.23
N LEU A 23 -17.76 3.65 -9.15
CA LEU A 23 -17.36 2.28 -9.49
C LEU A 23 -16.24 1.74 -8.58
N LYS A 24 -15.77 2.55 -7.63
CA LYS A 24 -14.68 2.19 -6.71
C LYS A 24 -15.27 1.43 -5.52
N ILE A 25 -14.64 0.32 -5.16
CA ILE A 25 -15.05 -0.52 -4.03
C ILE A 25 -14.80 0.24 -2.74
N GLY A 26 -13.61 0.84 -2.61
CA GLY A 26 -13.29 1.66 -1.45
C GLY A 26 -11.81 2.03 -1.32
N PRO A 27 -11.46 2.75 -0.25
CA PRO A 27 -10.08 3.14 0.00
C PRO A 27 -9.28 1.96 0.55
N ALA A 28 -8.38 1.39 -0.26
CA ALA A 28 -7.38 0.46 0.26
C ALA A 28 -6.38 1.23 1.14
N ARG A 29 -6.46 1.09 2.46
CA ARG A 29 -5.62 1.77 3.45
C ARG A 29 -5.39 0.84 4.63
N TYR A 30 -4.25 1.00 5.30
CA TYR A 30 -4.05 0.35 6.60
C TYR A 30 -5.06 0.84 7.63
N PRO A 31 -5.49 -0.04 8.55
CA PRO A 31 -6.34 0.35 9.66
C PRO A 31 -5.60 1.36 10.56
N GLN A 32 -6.38 2.22 11.21
CA GLN A 32 -5.89 3.19 12.19
C GLN A 32 -5.68 2.51 13.54
N VAL A 33 -4.77 1.54 13.55
CA VAL A 33 -4.33 0.82 14.75
C VAL A 33 -3.27 1.67 15.45
N GLY A 34 -3.26 1.66 16.79
CA GLY A 34 -2.23 2.37 17.56
C GLY A 34 -0.82 1.89 17.17
N LEU A 35 0.17 2.78 17.21
CA LEU A 35 1.58 2.49 16.86
C LEU A 35 2.21 1.35 17.68
N LYS A 36 1.57 0.91 18.78
CA LYS A 36 2.04 -0.13 19.69
C LYS A 36 1.18 -1.39 19.68
N GLU A 37 0.10 -1.39 18.91
CA GLU A 37 -0.87 -2.48 18.90
C GLU A 37 -0.60 -3.40 17.71
N LYS A 38 -0.67 -4.70 17.98
CA LYS A 38 -0.62 -5.75 16.97
C LYS A 38 -2.04 -6.27 16.76
N VAL A 39 -2.50 -6.25 15.53
CA VAL A 39 -3.82 -6.76 15.13
C VAL A 39 -3.61 -7.83 14.07
N LYS A 40 -4.27 -8.96 14.23
CA LYS A 40 -4.31 -9.97 13.17
C LYS A 40 -5.57 -9.80 12.34
N GLY A 41 -5.50 -10.26 11.10
CA GLY A 41 -6.64 -10.36 10.21
C GLY A 41 -6.50 -11.54 9.28
N ARG A 42 -7.59 -11.90 8.62
CA ARG A 42 -7.63 -13.02 7.68
C ARG A 42 -8.10 -12.55 6.32
N ILE A 43 -7.42 -12.98 5.26
CA ILE A 43 -7.88 -12.74 3.89
C ILE A 43 -9.12 -13.58 3.63
N VAL A 44 -10.25 -12.93 3.34
CA VAL A 44 -11.53 -13.62 3.06
C VAL A 44 -11.73 -13.84 1.57
N GLU A 45 -11.41 -12.84 0.75
CA GLU A 45 -11.59 -12.92 -0.70
C GLU A 45 -10.69 -11.93 -1.44
N PHE A 46 -10.50 -12.20 -2.74
CA PHE A 46 -9.86 -11.28 -3.67
C PHE A 46 -10.90 -10.56 -4.53
N LEU A 47 -10.67 -9.27 -4.75
CA LEU A 47 -11.59 -8.36 -5.41
C LEU A 47 -10.92 -7.68 -6.59
N HIS A 48 -11.67 -7.54 -7.69
CA HIS A 48 -11.27 -6.74 -8.84
C HIS A 48 -11.95 -5.37 -8.81
N GLU A 49 -11.16 -4.29 -8.75
CA GLU A 49 -11.68 -2.92 -8.88
C GLU A 49 -11.30 -2.30 -10.24
N PRO A 50 -12.28 -1.85 -11.05
CA PRO A 50 -12.02 -1.17 -12.31
C PRO A 50 -11.09 0.04 -12.14
N ALA A 51 -10.14 0.20 -13.07
CA ALA A 51 -9.17 1.30 -13.11
C ALA A 51 -8.29 1.47 -11.85
N ARG A 52 -8.25 0.51 -10.92
CA ARG A 52 -7.22 0.47 -9.87
C ARG A 52 -5.93 -0.13 -10.39
N TRP A 53 -6.03 -1.02 -11.38
CA TRP A 53 -4.88 -1.64 -12.02
C TRP A 53 -4.02 -2.45 -11.03
N THR A 54 -4.60 -2.94 -9.93
CA THR A 54 -4.01 -3.79 -8.89
C THR A 54 -5.15 -4.63 -8.30
N PRO A 55 -4.96 -5.94 -8.05
CA PRO A 55 -5.94 -6.74 -7.31
C PRO A 55 -6.11 -6.20 -5.89
N LEU A 56 -7.27 -6.40 -5.30
CA LEU A 56 -7.54 -6.06 -3.91
C LEU A 56 -7.86 -7.34 -3.13
N ALA A 57 -7.67 -7.29 -1.83
CA ALA A 57 -8.10 -8.33 -0.91
C ALA A 57 -9.03 -7.72 0.13
N ARG A 58 -10.08 -8.46 0.48
CA ARG A 58 -10.89 -8.16 1.67
C ARG A 58 -10.29 -8.90 2.85
N VAL A 59 -9.95 -8.17 3.91
CA VAL A 59 -9.39 -8.72 5.14
C VAL A 59 -10.34 -8.42 6.29
N VAL A 60 -10.69 -9.45 7.05
CA VAL A 60 -11.45 -9.31 8.29
C VAL A 60 -10.45 -9.32 9.44
N LEU A 61 -10.42 -8.25 10.22
CA LEU A 61 -9.58 -8.14 11.41
C LEU A 61 -10.21 -8.91 12.58
N GLU A 62 -9.41 -9.31 13.56
CA GLU A 62 -9.91 -9.92 14.81
C GLU A 62 -10.87 -9.00 15.58
N THR A 63 -10.76 -7.69 15.39
CA THR A 63 -11.69 -6.69 15.93
C THR A 63 -13.08 -6.73 15.30
N GLY A 64 -13.26 -7.50 14.22
CA GLY A 64 -14.49 -7.57 13.42
C GLY A 64 -14.59 -6.53 12.31
N GLU A 65 -13.59 -5.65 12.18
CA GLU A 65 -13.56 -4.64 11.11
C GLU A 65 -13.11 -5.25 9.77
N GLU A 66 -13.80 -4.88 8.68
CA GLU A 66 -13.39 -5.23 7.33
C GLU A 66 -12.53 -4.13 6.71
N ILE A 67 -11.36 -4.50 6.18
CA ILE A 67 -10.48 -3.59 5.46
C ILE A 67 -10.24 -4.05 4.03
N ILE A 68 -10.03 -3.07 3.16
CA ILE A 68 -9.56 -3.30 1.80
C ILE A 68 -8.04 -3.21 1.81
N TYR A 69 -7.41 -4.32 1.46
CA TYR A 69 -5.97 -4.51 1.48
C TYR A 69 -5.40 -4.65 0.07
N ILE A 70 -4.12 -4.27 -0.11
CA ILE A 70 -3.39 -4.53 -1.35
C ILE A 70 -2.55 -5.78 -1.11
N PRO A 71 -2.92 -6.94 -1.69
CA PRO A 71 -2.20 -8.17 -1.45
C PRO A 71 -0.84 -8.14 -2.15
N PRO A 72 0.22 -8.65 -1.49
CA PRO A 72 1.45 -8.99 -2.18
C PRO A 72 1.28 -10.26 -3.02
N GLU A 73 2.23 -10.48 -3.91
CA GLU A 73 2.33 -11.71 -4.68
C GLU A 73 2.54 -12.92 -3.75
N GLY A 74 1.85 -14.02 -4.04
CA GLY A 74 1.84 -15.22 -3.19
C GLY A 74 0.79 -15.22 -2.08
N ALA A 75 0.04 -14.12 -1.88
CA ALA A 75 -1.06 -14.10 -0.93
C ALA A 75 -2.21 -15.05 -1.36
N TYR A 76 -2.84 -15.71 -0.38
CA TYR A 76 -3.91 -16.69 -0.62
C TYR A 76 -5.12 -16.49 0.30
N VAL A 77 -6.29 -16.99 -0.12
CA VAL A 77 -7.51 -16.91 0.69
C VAL A 77 -7.36 -17.75 1.96
N GLY A 78 -7.72 -17.16 3.09
CA GLY A 78 -7.59 -17.78 4.40
C GLY A 78 -6.26 -17.53 5.10
N GLN A 79 -5.29 -16.89 4.44
CA GLN A 79 -4.02 -16.48 5.03
C GLN A 79 -4.25 -15.49 6.18
N GLU A 80 -3.54 -15.69 7.28
CA GLU A 80 -3.45 -14.73 8.39
C GLU A 80 -2.41 -13.65 8.06
N ILE A 81 -2.80 -12.41 8.29
CA ILE A 81 -1.97 -11.22 8.14
C ILE A 81 -1.83 -10.58 9.51
N GLU A 82 -0.61 -10.26 9.89
CA GLU A 82 -0.33 -9.47 11.09
C GLU A 82 -0.03 -8.02 10.72
N ILE A 83 -0.64 -7.09 11.45
CA ILE A 83 -0.49 -5.65 11.27
C ILE A 83 -0.03 -5.04 12.59
N GLY A 84 1.19 -4.50 12.62
CA GLY A 84 1.72 -3.80 13.80
C GLY A 84 3.17 -4.14 14.13
N PRO A 85 3.73 -3.53 15.19
CA PRO A 85 5.07 -3.87 15.67
C PRO A 85 5.13 -5.30 16.21
N GLY A 86 6.26 -5.97 16.03
CA GLY A 86 6.44 -7.38 16.46
C GLY A 86 5.62 -8.41 15.66
N ALA A 87 5.11 -8.02 14.49
CA ALA A 87 4.70 -8.98 13.48
C ALA A 87 5.95 -9.66 12.87
N GLU A 88 5.81 -10.92 12.46
CA GLU A 88 6.93 -11.60 11.80
C GLU A 88 7.19 -11.03 10.40
N PRO A 89 8.45 -10.94 9.94
CA PRO A 89 8.80 -10.37 8.65
C PRO A 89 8.50 -11.34 7.48
N VAL A 90 7.24 -11.77 7.37
CA VAL A 90 6.72 -12.70 6.37
C VAL A 90 5.94 -11.94 5.30
N THR A 91 5.95 -12.44 4.06
CA THR A 91 5.19 -11.86 2.95
C THR A 91 3.70 -11.76 3.27
N GLY A 92 3.13 -10.56 3.15
CA GLY A 92 1.74 -10.26 3.54
C GLY A 92 1.64 -9.47 4.83
N ASN A 93 2.59 -9.60 5.75
CA ASN A 93 2.53 -8.86 7.01
C ASN A 93 2.86 -7.39 6.82
N VAL A 94 2.28 -6.57 7.70
CA VAL A 94 2.44 -5.12 7.73
C VAL A 94 3.19 -4.72 8.99
N LEU A 95 4.41 -4.25 8.81
CA LEU A 95 5.31 -3.88 9.90
C LEU A 95 5.70 -2.41 9.80
N PRO A 96 6.05 -1.76 10.93
CA PRO A 96 6.85 -0.54 10.89
C PRO A 96 8.16 -0.80 10.14
N LEU A 97 8.65 0.18 9.37
CA LEU A 97 9.91 0.06 8.65
C LEU A 97 11.07 -0.28 9.59
N ALA A 98 11.05 0.21 10.83
CA ALA A 98 12.06 -0.10 11.86
C ALA A 98 12.26 -1.60 12.11
N ASP A 99 11.21 -2.41 11.97
CA ASP A 99 11.22 -3.84 12.27
C ASP A 99 11.56 -4.68 11.02
N ILE A 100 11.67 -4.04 9.85
CA ILE A 100 11.87 -4.71 8.58
C ILE A 100 13.38 -4.83 8.29
N PRO A 101 13.92 -6.01 7.97
CA PRO A 101 15.34 -6.17 7.65
C PRO A 101 15.77 -5.41 6.39
N ASP A 102 17.01 -4.94 6.37
CA ASP A 102 17.62 -4.39 5.16
C ASP A 102 17.67 -5.43 4.03
N GLY A 103 17.51 -4.95 2.79
CA GLY A 103 17.47 -5.81 1.61
C GLY A 103 16.10 -6.44 1.30
N THR A 104 15.09 -6.22 2.14
CA THR A 104 13.74 -6.75 1.89
C THR A 104 12.96 -5.90 0.88
N LEU A 105 12.13 -6.58 0.10
CA LEU A 105 11.19 -5.96 -0.81
C LEU A 105 9.89 -5.65 -0.06
N VAL A 106 9.44 -4.40 -0.17
CA VAL A 106 8.23 -3.91 0.50
C VAL A 106 7.30 -3.20 -0.48
N CYS A 107 6.02 -3.18 -0.16
CA CYS A 107 5.00 -2.47 -0.92
C CYS A 107 4.03 -1.70 -0.01
N ASN A 108 3.21 -0.86 -0.64
CA ASN A 108 2.21 -0.03 0.03
C ASN A 108 2.78 0.78 1.22
N VAL A 109 3.94 1.41 1.03
CA VAL A 109 4.67 2.10 2.09
C VAL A 109 4.01 3.45 2.43
N GLU A 110 3.93 3.77 3.72
CA GLU A 110 3.50 5.08 4.23
C GLU A 110 4.58 6.16 3.99
N ILE A 111 4.18 7.40 3.65
CA ILE A 111 5.11 8.55 3.62
C ILE A 111 5.21 9.17 5.01
N ARG A 112 4.07 9.24 5.70
CA ARG A 112 3.96 9.67 7.08
C ARG A 112 3.29 8.54 7.88
N PRO A 113 3.76 8.26 9.10
CA PRO A 113 3.13 7.25 9.94
C PRO A 113 1.62 7.46 10.04
N GLY A 114 0.83 6.44 9.70
CA GLY A 114 -0.64 6.48 9.75
C GLY A 114 -1.36 6.98 8.49
N ASP A 115 -0.64 7.34 7.41
CA ASP A 115 -1.27 7.83 6.17
C ASP A 115 -1.97 6.74 5.32
N GLY A 116 -1.84 5.48 5.72
CA GLY A 116 -2.51 4.31 5.14
C GLY A 116 -1.87 3.77 3.86
N GLY A 117 -0.65 4.22 3.52
CA GLY A 117 0.13 3.70 2.39
C GLY A 117 -0.05 4.53 1.13
N LYS A 118 1.07 4.98 0.55
CA LYS A 118 1.12 5.89 -0.62
C LYS A 118 2.09 5.45 -1.71
N ILE A 119 3.17 4.77 -1.35
CA ILE A 119 4.26 4.39 -2.26
C ILE A 119 4.13 2.92 -2.66
N ALA A 120 4.56 2.57 -3.88
CA ALA A 120 4.61 1.19 -4.39
C ALA A 120 3.27 0.44 -4.25
N ARG A 121 2.22 0.98 -4.90
CA ARG A 121 0.83 0.48 -4.80
C ARG A 121 0.27 -0.14 -6.08
N ARG A 122 1.01 -0.06 -7.17
CA ARG A 122 0.57 -0.51 -8.49
C ARG A 122 0.99 -1.96 -8.70
N SER A 123 0.26 -2.71 -9.53
CA SER A 123 0.65 -4.06 -10.00
C SER A 123 2.16 -4.20 -10.21
N GLY A 124 2.79 -5.19 -9.58
CA GLY A 124 4.21 -5.53 -9.75
C GLY A 124 5.20 -4.51 -9.19
N THR A 125 4.74 -3.43 -8.55
CA THR A 125 5.64 -2.43 -7.97
C THR A 125 6.08 -2.83 -6.57
N TYR A 126 7.31 -2.47 -6.24
CA TYR A 126 7.91 -2.66 -4.92
C TYR A 126 8.90 -1.53 -4.65
N ALA A 127 9.26 -1.36 -3.40
CA ALA A 127 10.39 -0.59 -2.93
C ALA A 127 11.36 -1.54 -2.21
N LEU A 128 12.64 -1.21 -2.23
CA LEU A 128 13.66 -1.96 -1.49
C LEU A 128 14.03 -1.16 -0.23
N VAL A 129 14.05 -1.82 0.92
CA VAL A 129 14.62 -1.27 2.14
C VAL A 129 16.14 -1.31 2.02
N PHE A 130 16.78 -0.15 1.88
CA PHE A 130 18.21 -0.09 1.56
C PHE A 130 19.07 -0.06 2.82
N SER A 131 18.72 0.82 3.77
CA SER A 131 19.45 0.96 5.03
C SER A 131 18.61 1.63 6.10
N HIS A 132 18.85 1.23 7.36
CA HIS A 132 18.35 1.91 8.56
C HIS A 132 19.40 2.89 9.09
N ASP A 133 18.98 4.13 9.35
CA ASP A 133 19.78 5.19 9.96
C ASP A 133 18.99 5.81 11.13
N GLY A 134 19.06 5.13 12.28
CA GLY A 134 18.32 5.52 13.49
C GLY A 134 16.81 5.65 13.25
N ASP A 135 16.29 6.88 13.35
CA ASP A 135 14.87 7.18 13.13
C ASP A 135 14.45 7.27 11.66
N ARG A 136 15.38 7.08 10.72
CA ARG A 136 15.18 7.22 9.28
C ARG A 136 15.49 5.92 8.57
N VAL A 137 14.72 5.64 7.52
CA VAL A 137 14.91 4.49 6.64
C VAL A 137 15.02 4.99 5.21
N ILE A 138 16.06 4.53 4.52
CA ILE A 138 16.29 4.84 3.12
C ILE A 138 15.62 3.75 2.29
N LEU A 139 14.67 4.16 1.45
CA LEU A 139 13.97 3.28 0.53
C LEU A 139 14.39 3.59 -0.90
N ARG A 140 14.73 2.54 -1.66
CA ARG A 140 14.86 2.64 -3.12
C ARG A 140 13.48 2.49 -3.73
N LEU A 141 12.99 3.55 -4.37
CA LEU A 141 11.68 3.56 -5.02
C LEU A 141 11.72 2.79 -6.35
N PRO A 142 10.55 2.34 -6.87
CA PRO A 142 10.45 1.75 -8.20
C PRO A 142 10.93 2.68 -9.33
N SER A 143 10.99 4.00 -9.09
CA SER A 143 11.58 4.95 -10.04
C SER A 143 13.11 4.98 -10.03
N GLY A 144 13.77 4.16 -9.21
CA GLY A 144 15.22 4.19 -9.00
C GLY A 144 15.72 5.41 -8.23
N LYS A 145 14.85 6.12 -7.50
CA LYS A 145 15.25 7.24 -6.63
C LYS A 145 15.24 6.78 -5.19
N ASP A 146 16.17 7.30 -4.41
CA ASP A 146 16.18 7.09 -2.97
C ASP A 146 15.23 8.06 -2.29
N LYS A 147 14.50 7.55 -1.31
CA LYS A 147 13.58 8.34 -0.51
C LYS A 147 13.75 8.00 0.96
N ILE A 148 13.94 9.04 1.76
CA ILE A 148 14.04 8.94 3.20
C ILE A 148 12.61 8.96 3.78
N VAL A 149 12.32 8.00 4.64
CA VAL A 149 11.04 7.86 5.37
C VAL A 149 11.34 7.65 6.85
N THR A 150 10.41 8.03 7.72
CA THR A 150 10.53 7.76 9.17
C THR A 150 10.43 6.26 9.45
N ALA A 151 11.23 5.74 10.38
CA ALA A 151 11.22 4.32 10.78
C ALA A 151 9.86 3.84 11.32
N LYS A 152 9.03 4.76 11.83
CA LYS A 152 7.66 4.51 12.31
C LYS A 152 6.62 4.33 11.19
N ALA A 153 6.97 4.62 9.94
CA ALA A 153 6.07 4.42 8.81
C ALA A 153 5.86 2.92 8.57
N ARG A 154 4.64 2.52 8.20
CA ARG A 154 4.34 1.10 7.95
C ARG A 154 4.55 0.72 6.49
N ALA A 155 4.92 -0.54 6.27
CA ALA A 155 5.02 -1.14 4.95
C ALA A 155 4.56 -2.60 4.99
N THR A 156 4.07 -3.08 3.85
CA THR A 156 3.77 -4.50 3.64
C THR A 156 5.01 -5.19 3.10
N ILE A 157 5.37 -6.36 3.61
CA ILE A 157 6.46 -7.16 3.03
C ILE A 157 5.98 -7.86 1.76
N GLY A 158 6.76 -7.72 0.70
CA GLY A 158 6.55 -8.34 -0.60
C GLY A 158 6.37 -7.34 -1.74
N VAL A 159 6.13 -7.90 -2.92
CA VAL A 159 5.84 -7.16 -4.17
C VAL A 159 4.33 -7.12 -4.38
N VAL A 160 3.79 -6.01 -4.88
CA VAL A 160 2.35 -5.94 -5.19
C VAL A 160 1.96 -6.98 -6.24
N ALA A 161 0.90 -7.76 -5.98
CA ALA A 161 0.41 -8.76 -6.90
C ALA A 161 0.01 -8.19 -8.28
N GLY A 162 0.07 -9.04 -9.31
CA GLY A 162 -0.31 -8.70 -10.69
C GLY A 162 0.83 -8.14 -11.55
N GLY A 163 2.08 -8.55 -11.28
CA GLY A 163 3.23 -8.22 -12.13
C GLY A 163 3.07 -8.68 -13.58
N GLY A 164 3.84 -8.07 -14.50
CA GLY A 164 3.87 -8.46 -15.92
C GLY A 164 2.64 -8.07 -16.75
N ARG A 165 1.78 -7.19 -16.26
CA ARG A 165 0.50 -6.85 -16.91
C ARG A 165 0.61 -5.79 -18.03
N THR A 166 1.77 -5.16 -18.19
CA THR A 166 2.09 -4.16 -19.22
C THR A 166 3.43 -4.50 -19.82
#